data_AF-A0A5E4X698-F1
#
_entry.id   AF-A0A5E4X698-F1
#
_cell.length_a   1.000
_cell.length_b   1.000
_cell.length_c   1.000
_cell.angle_alpha   90.00
_cell.angle_beta   90.00
_cell.angle_gamma   90.00
#
_symmetry.space_group_name_H-M   'P 1'
#
loop_
_entity.id
_entity.type
_entity.pdbx_description
1 polymer ?
#
loop_
_entity_poly.entity_id
_entity_poly.type
_entity_poly.pdbx_seq_one_letter_code
_entity_poly.pdbx_strand_id
1 'polypeptide(L)' 'MTYREKDIAYENGRVWVLKKSDSYTVFVSGVTHSTSDSAYELSDAGFSIAKARADYLARRMNPARGLV' A
#
# COMPACT_ATOMS: atom_id res chain seq x y z
N MET A 1 8.02 18.57 0.42
CA MET A 1 7.56 17.49 1.32
C MET A 1 8.43 16.27 1.03
N THR A 2 9.13 15.73 2.03
CA THR A 2 10.03 14.58 1.85
C THR A 2 9.46 13.39 2.62
N TYR A 3 9.15 12.31 1.91
CA TYR A 3 8.70 11.06 2.51
C TYR A 3 9.89 10.20 2.90
N ARG A 4 9.78 9.49 4.03
CA ARG A 4 10.80 8.58 4.53
C ARG A 4 10.20 7.19 4.68
N GLU A 5 11.04 6.16 4.75
CA GLU A 5 10.60 4.78 4.96
C GLU A 5 9.76 4.61 6.23
N LYS A 6 10.03 5.39 7.30
CA LYS A 6 9.22 5.39 8.53
C LYS A 6 7.75 5.81 8.32
N ASP A 7 7.45 6.46 7.20
CA ASP A 7 6.10 6.90 6.86
C ASP A 7 5.33 5.79 6.12
N ILE A 8 5.98 4.66 5.81
CA ILE A 8 5.34 3.44 5.31
C ILE A 8 4.56 2.81 6.47
N ALA A 9 3.24 2.85 6.37
CA ALA A 9 2.32 2.34 7.40
C ALA A 9 2.03 0.85 7.25
N TYR A 10 2.22 0.28 6.06
CA TYR A 10 2.01 -1.13 5.77
C TYR A 10 2.77 -1.55 4.51
N GLU A 11 3.28 -2.78 4.45
CA GLU A 11 3.95 -3.34 3.28
C GLU A 11 3.65 -4.83 3.14
N ASN A 12 3.39 -5.27 1.90
CA ASN A 12 3.23 -6.67 1.52
C ASN A 12 3.78 -6.92 0.12
N GLY A 13 5.04 -7.37 0.06
CA GLY A 13 5.71 -7.71 -1.19
C GLY A 13 5.94 -6.48 -2.07
N ARG A 14 5.29 -6.42 -3.24
CA ARG A 14 5.40 -5.28 -4.17
C ARG A 14 4.38 -4.18 -3.91
N VAL A 15 3.60 -4.25 -2.84
CA VAL A 15 2.54 -3.29 -2.55
C VAL A 15 2.71 -2.74 -1.14
N TRP A 16 2.59 -1.43 -0.98
CA TRP A 16 2.83 -0.75 0.28
C TRP A 16 1.90 0.46 0.45
N VAL A 17 1.75 0.93 1.68
CA VAL A 17 0.88 2.05 2.06
C VAL A 17 1.72 3.14 2.68
N LEU A 18 1.71 4.32 2.08
CA LEU A 18 2.31 5.52 2.62
C LEU A 18 1.30 6.30 3.46
N LYS A 19 1.65 6.66 4.69
CA LYS A 19 0.92 7.64 5.48
C LYS A 19 1.40 9.05 5.10
N LYS A 20 0.53 9.80 4.44
CA LYS A 20 0.73 11.23 4.17
C LYS A 20 0.10 12.07 5.29
N SER A 21 0.24 13.38 5.19
CA SER A 21 -0.36 14.33 6.14
C SER A 21 -1.90 14.34 6.11
N ASP A 22 -2.52 13.88 5.04
CA ASP A 22 -3.97 13.95 4.81
C ASP A 22 -4.60 12.62 4.35
N SER A 23 -3.80 11.59 4.09
CA SER A 23 -4.27 10.37 3.45
C SER A 23 -3.37 9.16 3.68
N TYR A 24 -3.94 7.97 3.51
CA TYR A 24 -3.20 6.73 3.27
C TYR A 24 -3.20 6.44 1.76
N THR A 25 -2.04 6.48 1.12
CA THR A 25 -1.90 6.19 -0.32
C THR A 25 -1.27 4.81 -0.51
N VAL A 26 -1.94 3.95 -1.27
CA VAL A 26 -1.43 2.64 -1.69
C VAL A 26 -0.54 2.81 -2.92
N PHE A 27 0.65 2.24 -2.88
CA PHE A 27 1.62 2.22 -3.95
C PHE A 27 1.95 0.80 -4.37
N VAL A 28 2.21 0.63 -5.65
CA VAL A 28 2.69 -0.62 -6.25
C VAL A 28 4.10 -0.39 -6.77
N SER A 29 5.06 -1.17 -6.29
CA SER A 29 6.44 -1.17 -6.75
C SER A 29 6.53 -1.80 -8.15
N GLY A 30 6.83 -0.96 -9.14
CA GLY A 30 7.24 -1.36 -10.49
C GLY A 30 8.75 -1.61 -10.57
N VAL A 31 9.24 -1.77 -11.81
CA VAL A 31 10.67 -2.06 -12.06
C VAL A 31 11.56 -0.85 -11.78
N THR A 32 11.13 0.35 -12.16
CA THR A 32 11.93 1.58 -12.07
C THR A 32 11.40 2.58 -11.06
N HIS A 33 10.12 2.49 -10.71
CA HIS A 33 9.45 3.38 -9.77
C HIS A 33 8.20 2.71 -9.20
N SER A 34 7.70 3.27 -8.09
CA SER A 34 6.38 2.91 -7.57
C SER A 34 5.31 3.80 -8.19
N THR A 35 4.14 3.23 -8.48
CA THR A 35 2.97 3.97 -8.97
C THR A 35 1.90 4.02 -7.88
N SER A 36 1.25 5.16 -7.69
CA SER A 36 0.11 5.27 -6.78
C SER A 36 -1.12 4.58 -7.37
N ASP A 37 -1.72 3.65 -6.65
CA ASP A 37 -2.96 2.95 -7.07
C ASP A 37 -4.21 3.65 -6.52
N SER A 38 -4.26 3.87 -5.20
CA SER A 38 -5.45 4.39 -4.51
C SER A 38 -5.05 5.30 -3.34
N ALA A 39 -5.94 6.21 -2.94
CA ALA A 39 -5.78 7.02 -1.74
C ALA A 39 -7.06 7.02 -0.90
N TYR A 40 -6.90 6.98 0.41
CA TYR A 40 -7.96 6.94 1.40
C TYR A 40 -7.72 8.01 2.47
N GLU A 41 -8.78 8.44 3.14
CA GLU A 41 -8.71 9.43 4.22
C GLU A 41 -7.73 9.02 5.33
N LEU A 42 -7.09 9.99 5.98
CA LEU A 42 -6.29 9.78 7.19
C LEU A 42 -7.15 9.48 8.42
N SER A 43 -7.80 8.33 8.41
CA SER A 43 -8.61 7.80 9.51
C SER A 43 -8.30 6.32 9.74
N ASP A 44 -8.68 5.75 10.88
CA ASP A 44 -8.48 4.32 11.15
C ASP A 44 -9.22 3.44 10.13
N ALA A 45 -10.43 3.87 9.72
CA ALA A 45 -11.17 3.23 8.64
C ALA A 45 -10.42 3.33 7.31
N GLY A 46 -9.90 4.52 6.97
CA GLY A 46 -9.10 4.72 5.76
C GLY A 46 -7.84 3.87 5.74
N PHE A 47 -7.15 3.72 6.87
CA PHE A 47 -6.01 2.82 7.01
C PHE A 47 -6.40 1.34 6.80
N SER A 48 -7.50 0.91 7.42
CA SER A 48 -8.01 -0.46 7.27
C SER A 48 -8.31 -0.80 5.81
N ILE A 49 -8.96 0.13 5.08
CA ILE A 49 -9.26 -0.03 3.65
C ILE A 49 -7.97 -0.04 2.83
N ALA A 50 -7.04 0.87 3.10
CA ALA A 50 -5.73 0.93 2.41
C ALA A 50 -4.95 -0.37 2.57
N LYS A 51 -4.93 -0.93 3.78
CA LYS A 51 -4.30 -2.22 4.09
C LYS A 51 -4.97 -3.36 3.32
N ALA A 52 -6.30 -3.45 3.36
CA ALA A 52 -7.04 -4.49 2.63
C ALA A 52 -6.80 -4.40 1.10
N ARG A 53 -6.72 -3.19 0.55
CA ARG A 53 -6.37 -2.96 -0.86
C ARG A 53 -4.95 -3.43 -1.18
N ALA A 54 -3.99 -3.12 -0.31
CA ALA A 54 -2.61 -3.56 -0.47
C ALA A 54 -2.51 -5.09 -0.47
N ASP A 55 -3.16 -5.75 0.49
CA ASP A 55 -3.24 -7.21 0.58
C ASP A 55 -3.86 -7.85 -0.67
N TYR A 56 -4.97 -7.30 -1.15
CA TYR A 56 -5.63 -7.78 -2.36
C TYR A 56 -4.71 -7.68 -3.60
N LEU A 57 -4.05 -6.54 -3.78
CA LEU A 57 -3.14 -6.34 -4.91
C LEU A 57 -1.92 -7.26 -4.82
N ALA A 58 -1.33 -7.41 -3.63
CA ALA A 58 -0.20 -8.29 -3.39
C ALA A 58 -0.55 -9.75 -3.72
N ARG A 59 -1.74 -10.23 -3.31
CA ARG A 59 -2.24 -11.56 -3.65
C ARG A 59 -2.47 -11.73 -5.15
N ARG A 60 -3.06 -10.74 -5.84
CA ARG A 60 -3.21 -10.80 -7.30
C ARG A 60 -1.88 -10.89 -8.05
N MET A 61 -0.85 -10.20 -7.55
CA MET A 61 0.48 -10.21 -8.15
C MET A 61 1.26 -11.49 -7.85
N ASN A 62 0.87 -12.24 -6.83
CA ASN A 62 1.47 -13.51 -6.47
C ASN A 62 0.40 -14.57 -6.13
N PRO A 63 -0.30 -15.12 -7.14
CA PRO A 63 -1.40 -16.06 -6.94
C PRO A 63 -0.97 -17.37 -6.26
N ALA A 64 0.31 -17.74 -6.30
CA ALA A 64 0.84 -18.94 -5.66
C ALA A 64 0.88 -18.85 -4.12
N ARG A 65 0.75 -17.65 -3.54
CA ARG A 65 0.85 -17.43 -2.08
C ARG A 65 -0.47 -17.60 -1.32
N GLY A 66 -1.55 -17.99 -2.01
CA GLY A 66 -2.88 -18.25 -1.42
C GLY A 66 -3.28 -19.72 -1.33
N LEU A 67 -2.38 -20.64 -1.69
CA LEU A 67 -2.55 -22.09 -1.64
C LEU A 67 -1.46 -22.72 -0.77
N VAL A 68 -1.51 -22.51 0.55
CA VAL A 68 -0.84 -23.31 1.58
C VAL A 68 -1.64 -23.25 2.87
#